data_AF-A0A2T2V559-F1
#
_entry.id   AF-A0A2T2V559-F1
#
_cell.length_a   1.000
_cell.length_b   1.000
_cell.length_c   1.000
_cell.angle_alpha   90.00
_cell.angle_beta   90.00
_cell.angle_gamma   90.00
#
_symmetry.space_group_name_H-M   'P 1'
#
loop_
_entity.id
_entity.type
_entity.pdbx_description
1 polymer ?
#
loop_
_entity_poly.entity_id
_entity_poly.type
_entity_poly.pdbx_seq_one_letter_code
_entity_poly.pdbx_strand_id
1 'polypeptide(L)'
;MDASAAVHERLGLGEARSDPPGPEHQRRPASRNTHYATQSGATLAAGFSSTKKSATSGRTPSTFDLLTFNPNLVLETPSESSWRAYHRATRSATYGFLAALPLVLAYEGLITVVNLARPLSPPVRVGAEAWLKMFLPAPLGMGLVVLVAVLAGVGGVVFYLERNRRVPLRARYFGLLVGESALYALAVAAFVSSVVAVLFAGAVPVAMQAATRPGGMLAQLALSIGAGVYEELLFRVVLVGGLAWGLRRVLARKRYAYVLAAVLGALLFSAVHYTGLYGDALTGPSFVFRFLFGLALNGLFLARGFAVAAWTHALYDVMVVTGLLG
;
A
#
# COMPACT_ATOMS: atom_id res chain seq x y z
N MET A 1 23.20 -43.32 42.67
CA MET A 1 22.28 -44.21 43.42
C MET A 1 21.37 -43.33 44.25
N ASP A 2 20.10 -43.73 44.32
CA ASP A 2 18.95 -43.24 45.11
C ASP A 2 18.37 -41.85 44.78
N ALA A 3 17.12 -41.67 44.33
CA ALA A 3 15.81 -42.36 44.45
C ALA A 3 15.04 -42.12 45.77
N SER A 4 13.72 -41.95 45.61
CA SER A 4 12.62 -41.84 46.60
C SER A 4 12.33 -40.40 47.11
N ALA A 5 11.10 -39.87 47.26
CA ALA A 5 9.70 -40.35 47.27
C ALA A 5 8.79 -39.10 47.01
N ALA A 6 7.72 -39.08 46.18
CA ALA A 6 6.35 -39.64 46.29
C ALA A 6 5.35 -38.90 47.22
N VAL A 7 4.05 -38.92 46.82
CA VAL A 7 2.76 -38.65 47.53
C VAL A 7 2.01 -37.37 47.05
N HIS A 8 0.97 -37.45 46.16
CA HIS A 8 -0.50 -37.71 46.38
C HIS A 8 -1.25 -36.54 47.09
N GLU A 9 -2.49 -36.08 46.81
CA GLU A 9 -3.59 -36.34 45.86
C GLU A 9 -4.75 -35.31 46.11
N ARG A 10 -5.71 -35.21 45.16
CA ARG A 10 -7.18 -34.93 45.28
C ARG A 10 -7.79 -33.52 45.47
N LEU A 11 -8.42 -33.06 44.37
CA LEU A 11 -9.85 -32.76 44.11
C LEU A 11 -10.82 -32.42 45.27
N GLY A 12 -11.62 -31.35 45.08
CA GLY A 12 -12.89 -31.11 45.77
C GLY A 12 -13.72 -29.97 45.13
N LEU A 13 -14.93 -30.30 44.70
CA LEU A 13 -15.92 -29.51 43.95
C LEU A 13 -16.81 -28.62 44.85
N GLY A 14 -17.49 -27.64 44.24
CA GLY A 14 -18.65 -26.95 44.83
C GLY A 14 -19.57 -26.34 43.76
N GLU A 15 -20.68 -27.01 43.45
CA GLU A 15 -21.84 -26.53 42.67
C GLU A 15 -22.73 -25.57 43.47
N ALA A 16 -23.43 -24.66 42.77
CA ALA A 16 -24.79 -24.24 43.15
C ALA A 16 -25.58 -23.74 41.92
N ARG A 17 -26.76 -24.32 41.71
CA ARG A 17 -27.76 -24.08 40.65
C ARG A 17 -28.76 -22.98 41.06
N SER A 18 -29.46 -22.35 40.09
CA SER A 18 -30.94 -22.35 39.94
C SER A 18 -31.50 -21.24 39.02
N ASP A 19 -31.92 -21.66 37.81
CA ASP A 19 -33.14 -21.39 37.00
C ASP A 19 -33.88 -20.03 36.84
N PRO A 20 -34.62 -19.86 35.70
CA PRO A 20 -35.24 -18.60 35.21
C PRO A 20 -36.77 -18.50 35.42
N PRO A 21 -37.42 -17.40 35.00
CA PRO A 21 -38.55 -17.50 34.04
C PRO A 21 -38.72 -16.31 33.03
N GLY A 22 -39.43 -16.53 31.91
CA GLY A 22 -39.87 -15.53 30.89
C GLY A 22 -41.17 -14.78 31.29
N PRO A 23 -42.12 -14.41 30.39
CA PRO A 23 -42.12 -14.12 28.94
C PRO A 23 -42.76 -12.73 28.56
N GLU A 24 -42.87 -12.46 27.25
CA GLU A 24 -43.84 -11.57 26.54
C GLU A 24 -44.06 -10.08 26.90
N HIS A 25 -43.85 -9.19 25.90
CA HIS A 25 -44.92 -8.27 25.47
C HIS A 25 -44.74 -7.77 24.02
N GLN A 26 -45.64 -8.20 23.14
CA GLN A 26 -45.98 -7.51 21.89
C GLN A 26 -46.73 -6.21 22.20
N ARG A 27 -46.43 -5.09 21.51
CA ARG A 27 -47.40 -4.06 21.05
C ARG A 27 -46.90 -3.32 19.81
N ARG A 28 -47.50 -3.72 18.67
CA ARG A 28 -48.09 -3.00 17.51
C ARG A 28 -47.66 -1.57 17.02
N PRO A 29 -47.97 -1.25 15.73
CA PRO A 29 -47.48 -0.11 14.95
C PRO A 29 -48.48 1.05 14.80
N ALA A 30 -48.01 2.21 14.32
CA ALA A 30 -48.82 3.29 13.71
C ALA A 30 -47.91 4.10 12.76
N SER A 31 -48.08 4.05 11.43
CA SER A 31 -49.07 4.75 10.60
C SER A 31 -49.00 6.28 10.69
N ARG A 32 -48.50 6.93 9.62
CA ARG A 32 -49.22 8.00 8.90
C ARG A 32 -48.43 8.48 7.68
N ASN A 33 -48.97 8.16 6.51
CA ASN A 33 -48.93 9.04 5.35
C ASN A 33 -49.61 10.36 5.72
N THR A 34 -49.12 11.47 5.17
CA THR A 34 -50.00 12.49 4.58
C THR A 34 -49.22 13.35 3.58
N HIS A 35 -49.76 13.38 2.38
CA HIS A 35 -49.46 14.31 1.30
C HIS A 35 -49.71 15.76 1.73
N TYR A 36 -48.93 16.69 1.17
CA TYR A 36 -49.48 17.91 0.58
C TYR A 36 -48.64 18.28 -0.66
N ALA A 37 -49.30 18.20 -1.81
CA ALA A 37 -48.96 18.95 -3.01
C ALA A 37 -49.83 20.23 -3.01
N THR A 38 -49.31 21.33 -3.53
CA THR A 38 -49.99 22.31 -4.43
C THR A 38 -49.05 23.50 -4.65
N GLN A 39 -48.64 23.73 -5.90
CA GLN A 39 -49.01 24.89 -6.75
C GLN A 39 -48.16 26.14 -6.43
N SER A 40 -47.86 27.06 -7.34
CA SER A 40 -47.97 27.26 -8.79
C SER A 40 -47.49 28.72 -8.96
N GLY A 41 -46.80 29.06 -10.05
CA GLY A 41 -46.50 30.47 -10.31
C GLY A 41 -45.48 30.69 -11.43
N ALA A 42 -45.98 30.65 -12.67
CA ALA A 42 -45.37 31.33 -13.82
C ALA A 42 -45.40 32.88 -13.57
N THR A 43 -44.68 33.78 -14.25
CA THR A 43 -44.52 33.93 -15.71
C THR A 43 -43.60 35.16 -16.02
N LEU A 44 -42.97 35.16 -17.22
CA LEU A 44 -42.67 36.34 -18.11
C LEU A 44 -41.59 37.36 -17.68
N ALA A 45 -40.78 38.01 -18.53
CA ALA A 45 -40.67 38.19 -19.99
C ALA A 45 -39.22 38.63 -20.35
N ALA A 46 -38.64 38.16 -21.47
CA ALA A 46 -38.40 38.87 -22.74
C ALA A 46 -37.30 39.96 -22.78
N GLY A 47 -36.35 39.79 -23.71
CA GLY A 47 -35.38 40.79 -24.15
C GLY A 47 -34.75 40.36 -25.48
N PHE A 48 -35.13 41.03 -26.56
CA PHE A 48 -34.84 40.76 -27.97
C PHE A 48 -33.58 41.52 -28.42
N SER A 49 -32.73 40.94 -29.27
CA SER A 49 -31.98 41.69 -30.30
C SER A 49 -31.45 40.77 -31.40
N SER A 50 -31.51 41.31 -32.62
CA SER A 50 -31.45 40.66 -33.94
C SER A 50 -30.17 41.04 -34.68
N THR A 51 -29.75 40.18 -35.62
CA THR A 51 -29.02 40.41 -36.91
C THR A 51 -28.01 39.26 -37.14
N LYS A 52 -27.81 38.65 -38.32
CA LYS A 52 -28.23 38.86 -39.71
C LYS A 52 -28.08 37.52 -40.47
N LYS A 53 -28.89 37.34 -41.52
CA LYS A 53 -28.96 36.21 -42.45
C LYS A 53 -27.66 35.96 -43.25
N SER A 54 -27.36 34.68 -43.52
CA SER A 54 -26.94 34.21 -44.85
C SER A 54 -27.55 32.83 -45.09
N ALA A 55 -28.19 32.66 -46.23
CA ALA A 55 -28.96 31.49 -46.62
C ALA A 55 -28.25 30.76 -47.76
N THR A 56 -28.10 29.45 -47.63
CA THR A 56 -27.99 28.53 -48.77
C THR A 56 -28.61 27.19 -48.39
N SER A 57 -29.75 26.89 -49.04
CA SER A 57 -30.29 25.57 -49.43
C SER A 57 -30.03 24.37 -48.50
N GLY A 58 -30.99 23.71 -47.86
CA GLY A 58 -32.33 23.37 -48.36
C GLY A 58 -32.48 21.85 -48.51
N ARG A 59 -32.51 21.09 -47.40
CA ARG A 59 -33.17 19.77 -47.35
C ARG A 59 -33.71 19.53 -45.94
N THR A 60 -35.01 19.72 -45.75
CA THR A 60 -35.75 19.33 -44.55
C THR A 60 -36.00 17.82 -44.61
N PRO A 61 -35.54 17.00 -43.65
CA PRO A 61 -36.04 15.65 -43.51
C PRO A 61 -37.50 15.71 -43.04
N SER A 62 -38.36 14.96 -43.71
CA SER A 62 -39.79 14.87 -43.37
C SER A 62 -39.99 14.24 -41.98
N THR A 63 -41.15 14.51 -41.37
CA THR A 63 -41.63 13.97 -40.09
C THR A 63 -41.81 12.45 -40.03
N PHE A 64 -41.28 11.69 -41.01
CA PHE A 64 -41.27 10.23 -41.05
C PHE A 64 -39.88 9.58 -40.78
N ASP A 65 -38.81 10.36 -40.61
CA ASP A 65 -37.46 9.83 -40.33
C ASP A 65 -37.21 9.50 -38.83
N LEU A 66 -38.24 9.55 -37.99
CA LEU A 66 -38.13 9.46 -36.52
C LEU A 66 -38.36 8.06 -35.91
N LEU A 67 -38.38 6.97 -36.69
CA LEU A 67 -38.61 5.61 -36.16
C LEU A 67 -37.76 4.52 -36.83
N THR A 68 -36.45 4.73 -36.95
CA THR A 68 -35.51 3.59 -37.02
C THR A 68 -34.89 3.39 -35.64
N PHE A 69 -35.56 2.57 -34.83
CA PHE A 69 -34.97 2.02 -33.60
C PHE A 69 -33.80 1.14 -34.06
N ASN A 70 -32.57 1.66 -33.98
CA ASN A 70 -31.37 0.89 -34.30
C ASN A 70 -31.04 0.01 -33.07
N PRO A 71 -31.27 -1.32 -33.10
CA PRO A 71 -31.03 -2.18 -31.94
C PRO A 71 -29.54 -2.35 -31.63
N ASN A 72 -28.64 -1.78 -32.44
CA ASN A 72 -27.20 -1.80 -32.25
C ASN A 72 -26.64 -0.54 -31.57
N LEU A 73 -27.49 0.39 -31.12
CA LEU A 73 -27.08 1.41 -30.15
C LEU A 73 -26.92 0.73 -28.79
N VAL A 74 -25.87 -0.08 -28.67
CA VAL A 74 -25.25 -0.36 -27.38
C VAL A 74 -24.92 1.01 -26.82
N LEU A 75 -25.64 1.43 -25.78
CA LEU A 75 -25.24 2.55 -24.96
C LEU A 75 -23.84 2.23 -24.47
N GLU A 76 -22.82 2.75 -25.15
CA GLU A 76 -21.45 2.66 -24.69
C GLU A 76 -21.45 3.30 -23.30
N THR A 77 -21.38 2.45 -22.28
CA THR A 77 -21.14 2.88 -20.91
C THR A 77 -19.99 3.89 -20.97
N PRO A 78 -20.13 5.10 -20.39
CA PRO A 78 -19.15 6.16 -20.58
C PRO A 78 -17.76 5.61 -20.37
N SER A 79 -16.91 5.64 -21.41
CA SER A 79 -15.56 5.10 -21.32
C SER A 79 -14.93 5.75 -20.09
N GLU A 80 -14.57 4.95 -19.08
CA GLU A 80 -13.98 5.55 -17.89
C GLU A 80 -12.74 6.35 -18.32
N SER A 81 -12.61 7.57 -17.80
CA SER A 81 -11.43 8.40 -18.06
C SER A 81 -10.16 7.55 -17.93
N SER A 82 -9.24 7.68 -18.89
CA SER A 82 -8.02 6.87 -18.99
C SER A 82 -7.26 6.76 -17.65
N TRP A 83 -7.32 7.82 -16.84
CA TRP A 83 -6.77 7.91 -15.49
C TRP A 83 -7.41 6.96 -14.47
N ARG A 84 -8.75 6.92 -14.38
CA ARG A 84 -9.47 6.01 -13.46
C ARG A 84 -9.19 4.56 -13.78
N ALA A 85 -9.19 4.22 -15.07
CA ALA A 85 -8.84 2.87 -15.54
C ALA A 85 -7.40 2.49 -15.19
N TYR A 86 -6.45 3.40 -15.38
CA TYR A 86 -5.05 3.23 -14.96
C TYR A 86 -4.94 3.02 -13.44
N HIS A 87 -5.55 3.89 -12.66
CA HIS A 87 -5.45 3.88 -11.21
C HIS A 87 -6.05 2.61 -10.60
N ARG A 88 -7.20 2.14 -11.11
CA ARG A 88 -7.81 0.88 -10.67
C ARG A 88 -6.96 -0.32 -11.08
N ALA A 89 -6.44 -0.36 -12.31
CA ALA A 89 -5.63 -1.47 -12.78
C ALA A 89 -4.35 -1.62 -11.94
N THR A 90 -3.62 -0.52 -11.74
CA THR A 90 -2.33 -0.52 -11.01
C THR A 90 -2.44 -0.78 -9.50
N ARG A 91 -3.65 -0.72 -8.93
CA ARG A 91 -3.92 -1.12 -7.53
C ARG A 91 -4.10 -2.63 -7.34
N SER A 92 -4.16 -3.40 -8.42
CA SER A 92 -4.41 -4.83 -8.32
C SER A 92 -3.19 -5.56 -7.75
N ALA A 93 -3.42 -6.73 -7.15
CA ALA A 93 -2.33 -7.56 -6.64
C ALA A 93 -1.43 -8.05 -7.80
N THR A 94 -2.01 -8.26 -8.98
CA THR A 94 -1.28 -8.62 -10.22
C THR A 94 -0.27 -7.54 -10.60
N TYR A 95 -0.67 -6.26 -10.67
CA TYR A 95 0.30 -5.17 -10.89
C TYR A 95 1.29 -5.04 -9.74
N GLY A 96 0.82 -5.21 -8.49
CA GLY A 96 1.66 -5.28 -7.29
C GLY A 96 2.83 -6.25 -7.45
N PHE A 97 2.53 -7.49 -7.83
CA PHE A 97 3.53 -8.55 -8.03
C PHE A 97 4.41 -8.29 -9.25
N LEU A 98 3.81 -8.09 -10.43
CA LEU A 98 4.56 -7.97 -11.68
C LEU A 98 5.48 -6.74 -11.70
N ALA A 99 5.02 -5.61 -11.15
CA ALA A 99 5.83 -4.39 -11.12
C ALA A 99 6.92 -4.44 -10.03
N ALA A 100 6.83 -5.34 -9.05
CA ALA A 100 7.90 -5.55 -8.07
C ALA A 100 9.00 -6.48 -8.60
N LEU A 101 8.72 -7.35 -9.59
CA LEU A 101 9.72 -8.29 -10.14
C LEU A 101 11.00 -7.59 -10.63
N PRO A 102 10.95 -6.47 -11.40
CA PRO A 102 12.17 -5.78 -11.79
C PRO A 102 13.02 -5.31 -10.61
N LEU A 103 12.40 -4.87 -9.52
CA LEU A 103 13.13 -4.46 -8.32
C LEU A 103 13.77 -5.66 -7.62
N VAL A 104 13.05 -6.79 -7.49
CA VAL A 104 13.61 -8.03 -6.92
C VAL A 104 14.81 -8.52 -7.72
N LEU A 105 14.67 -8.60 -9.04
CA LEU A 105 15.73 -9.08 -9.93
C LEU A 105 16.94 -8.14 -9.92
N ALA A 106 16.70 -6.82 -9.95
CA ALA A 106 17.77 -5.84 -9.85
C ALA A 106 18.51 -5.94 -8.50
N TYR A 107 17.78 -6.05 -7.39
CA TYR A 107 18.38 -6.23 -6.08
C TYR A 107 19.23 -7.50 -6.00
N GLU A 108 18.64 -8.67 -6.28
CA GLU A 108 19.31 -9.96 -6.12
C GLU A 108 20.54 -10.06 -7.06
N GLY A 109 20.45 -9.51 -8.27
CA GLY A 109 21.59 -9.44 -9.18
C GLY A 109 22.71 -8.53 -8.66
N LEU A 110 22.37 -7.29 -8.30
CA LEU A 110 23.37 -6.31 -7.83
C LEU A 110 24.02 -6.74 -6.51
N ILE A 111 23.23 -7.22 -5.55
CA ILE A 111 23.77 -7.64 -4.25
C ILE A 111 24.64 -8.89 -4.36
N THR A 112 24.32 -9.79 -5.29
CA THR A 112 25.16 -10.95 -5.61
C THR A 112 26.52 -10.49 -6.14
N VAL A 113 26.55 -9.57 -7.11
CA VAL A 113 27.81 -9.00 -7.64
C VAL A 113 28.63 -8.34 -6.52
N VAL A 114 27.97 -7.53 -5.68
CA VAL A 114 28.60 -6.82 -4.55
C VAL A 114 29.22 -7.76 -3.52
N ASN A 115 28.58 -8.90 -3.25
CA ASN A 115 29.09 -9.88 -2.27
C ASN A 115 30.15 -10.80 -2.88
N LEU A 116 30.01 -11.19 -4.16
CA LEU A 116 31.05 -11.95 -4.88
C LEU A 116 32.35 -11.15 -5.01
N ALA A 117 32.27 -9.82 -5.15
CA ALA A 117 33.44 -8.95 -5.16
C ALA A 117 34.12 -8.78 -3.79
N ARG A 118 33.49 -9.24 -2.70
CA ARG A 118 33.99 -9.09 -1.32
C ARG A 118 33.89 -10.40 -0.52
N PRO A 119 34.56 -11.49 -0.97
CA PRO A 119 34.39 -12.82 -0.39
C PRO A 119 34.87 -12.94 1.06
N LEU A 120 35.76 -12.05 1.51
CA LEU A 120 36.31 -12.03 2.87
C LEU A 120 35.54 -11.10 3.83
N SER A 121 34.54 -10.35 3.34
CA SER A 121 33.75 -9.44 4.15
C SER A 121 32.40 -10.07 4.54
N PRO A 122 31.80 -9.66 5.68
CA PRO A 122 30.44 -10.04 6.00
C PRO A 122 29.47 -9.68 4.85
N PRO A 123 28.56 -10.59 4.45
CA PRO A 123 27.64 -10.31 3.34
C PRO A 123 26.75 -9.12 3.65
N VAL A 124 26.69 -8.18 2.71
CA VAL A 124 25.77 -7.03 2.77
C VAL A 124 24.43 -7.46 2.20
N ARG A 125 23.36 -7.08 2.89
CA ARG A 125 21.97 -7.39 2.54
C ARG A 125 21.01 -6.44 3.26
N VAL A 126 19.78 -6.35 2.76
CA VAL A 126 18.70 -5.62 3.41
C VAL A 126 18.26 -6.35 4.68
N GLY A 127 18.05 -5.64 5.79
CA GLY A 127 17.67 -6.23 7.07
C GLY A 127 16.34 -6.99 6.99
N ALA A 128 15.34 -6.41 6.33
CA ALA A 128 14.04 -7.06 6.13
C ALA A 128 14.16 -8.37 5.31
N GLU A 129 15.03 -8.42 4.30
CA GLU A 129 15.32 -9.66 3.59
C GLU A 129 15.93 -10.71 4.52
N ALA A 130 16.89 -10.31 5.37
CA ALA A 130 17.52 -11.21 6.33
C ALA A 130 16.48 -11.84 7.26
N TRP A 131 15.53 -11.06 7.78
CA TRP A 131 14.46 -11.57 8.64
C TRP A 131 13.47 -12.46 7.91
N LEU A 132 13.08 -12.11 6.68
CA LEU A 132 12.20 -12.96 5.88
C LEU A 132 12.86 -14.33 5.59
N LYS A 133 14.16 -14.34 5.29
CA LYS A 133 14.92 -15.57 5.04
C LYS A 133 15.19 -16.39 6.31
N MET A 134 15.02 -15.86 7.53
CA MET A 134 15.09 -16.67 8.77
C MET A 134 13.99 -17.73 8.83
N PHE A 135 12.82 -17.45 8.24
CA PHE A 135 11.71 -18.41 8.17
C PHE A 135 11.82 -19.37 6.98
N LEU A 136 12.77 -19.12 6.08
CA LEU A 136 12.99 -19.89 4.86
C LEU A 136 14.49 -20.18 4.66
N PRO A 137 15.14 -20.88 5.62
CA PRO A 137 16.57 -21.14 5.52
C PRO A 137 16.86 -21.98 4.28
N ALA A 138 17.74 -21.47 3.43
CA ALA A 138 18.21 -22.17 2.24
C ALA A 138 19.56 -22.81 2.54
N PRO A 139 19.77 -24.09 2.20
CA PRO A 139 21.11 -24.65 2.13
C PRO A 139 22.01 -23.82 1.22
N LEU A 140 23.32 -23.84 1.47
CA LEU A 140 24.31 -23.13 0.66
C LEU A 140 24.13 -23.47 -0.82
N GLY A 141 24.09 -22.44 -1.68
CA GLY A 141 23.90 -22.59 -3.13
C GLY A 141 22.46 -22.71 -3.62
N MET A 142 21.46 -22.89 -2.74
CA MET A 142 20.05 -23.00 -3.15
C MET A 142 19.29 -21.67 -3.19
N GLY A 143 19.97 -20.54 -2.99
CA GLY A 143 19.33 -19.22 -2.90
C GLY A 143 18.44 -18.88 -4.09
N LEU A 144 18.89 -19.15 -5.32
CA LEU A 144 18.11 -18.92 -6.53
C LEU A 144 16.86 -19.82 -6.61
N VAL A 145 16.99 -21.08 -6.22
CA VAL A 145 15.87 -22.03 -6.21
C VAL A 145 14.81 -21.57 -5.22
N VAL A 146 15.24 -21.14 -4.02
CA VAL A 146 14.34 -20.61 -2.99
C VAL A 146 13.66 -19.32 -3.48
N LEU A 147 14.40 -18.41 -4.10
CA LEU A 147 13.83 -17.19 -4.68
C LEU A 147 12.76 -17.52 -5.73
N VAL A 148 13.06 -18.41 -6.68
CA VAL A 148 12.10 -18.82 -7.72
C VAL A 148 10.87 -19.49 -7.10
N ALA A 149 11.05 -20.36 -6.11
CA ALA A 149 9.95 -21.01 -5.40
C ALA A 149 9.06 -19.99 -4.66
N VAL A 150 9.66 -18.99 -3.99
CA VAL A 150 8.92 -17.91 -3.32
C VAL A 150 8.15 -17.06 -4.34
N LEU A 151 8.80 -16.64 -5.43
CA LEU A 151 8.14 -15.85 -6.48
C LEU A 151 7.00 -16.63 -7.14
N ALA A 152 7.19 -17.93 -7.40
CA ALA A 152 6.14 -18.79 -7.92
C ALA A 152 4.98 -18.95 -6.93
N GLY A 153 5.27 -19.13 -5.65
CA GLY A 153 4.26 -19.22 -4.59
C GLY A 153 3.45 -17.93 -4.44
N VAL A 154 4.12 -16.78 -4.35
CA VAL A 154 3.46 -15.46 -4.29
C VAL A 154 2.65 -15.20 -5.56
N GLY A 155 3.22 -15.48 -6.74
CA GLY A 155 2.53 -15.37 -8.02
C GLY A 155 1.30 -16.26 -8.09
N GLY A 156 1.38 -17.50 -7.59
CA GLY A 156 0.26 -18.43 -7.48
C GLY A 156 -0.86 -17.93 -6.54
N VAL A 157 -0.49 -17.36 -5.39
CA VAL A 157 -1.45 -16.71 -4.47
C VAL A 157 -2.12 -15.51 -5.15
N VAL A 158 -1.36 -14.64 -5.81
CA VAL A 158 -1.89 -13.48 -6.52
C VAL A 158 -2.84 -13.92 -7.63
N PHE A 159 -2.43 -14.90 -8.43
CA PHE A 159 -3.27 -15.50 -9.45
C PHE A 159 -4.56 -16.07 -8.86
N TYR A 160 -4.48 -16.83 -7.76
CA TYR A 160 -5.66 -17.38 -7.10
C TYR A 160 -6.62 -16.29 -6.59
N LEU A 161 -6.09 -15.22 -5.97
CA LEU A 161 -6.89 -14.11 -5.45
C LEU A 161 -7.55 -13.28 -6.55
N GLU A 162 -6.91 -13.16 -7.70
CA GLU A 162 -7.39 -12.34 -8.82
C GLU A 162 -7.87 -13.14 -10.04
N ARG A 163 -8.02 -14.48 -9.95
CA ARG A 163 -8.41 -15.36 -11.07
C ARG A 163 -9.73 -15.00 -11.75
N ASN A 164 -10.65 -14.40 -10.98
CA ASN A 164 -11.96 -13.96 -11.49
C ASN A 164 -11.95 -12.48 -11.92
N ARG A 165 -10.83 -11.78 -11.77
CA ARG A 165 -10.65 -10.38 -12.18
C ARG A 165 -9.97 -10.33 -13.55
N ARG A 166 -10.56 -9.60 -14.49
CA ARG A 166 -9.91 -9.30 -15.78
C ARG A 166 -9.03 -8.05 -15.63
N VAL A 167 -7.83 -8.21 -15.08
CA VAL A 167 -6.86 -7.12 -14.92
C VAL A 167 -6.20 -6.81 -16.28
N PRO A 168 -6.37 -5.62 -16.86
CA PRO A 168 -5.77 -5.30 -18.15
C PRO A 168 -4.27 -5.04 -18.00
N LEU A 169 -3.44 -5.92 -18.55
CA LEU A 169 -1.99 -5.75 -18.59
C LEU A 169 -1.61 -4.85 -19.78
N ARG A 170 -1.03 -3.69 -19.49
CA ARG A 170 -0.62 -2.70 -20.49
C ARG A 170 0.78 -2.24 -20.15
N ALA A 171 1.74 -2.42 -21.07
CA ALA A 171 3.14 -2.02 -20.86
C ALA A 171 3.27 -0.56 -20.40
N ARG A 172 2.50 0.35 -21.03
CA ARG A 172 2.44 1.78 -20.64
C ARG A 172 2.10 2.02 -19.16
N TYR A 173 1.34 1.14 -18.52
CA TYR A 173 0.95 1.30 -17.12
C TYR A 173 2.11 1.04 -16.17
N PHE A 174 3.07 0.17 -16.52
CA PHE A 174 4.27 -0.02 -15.72
C PHE A 174 5.17 1.23 -15.75
N GLY A 175 5.37 1.83 -16.94
CA GLY A 175 6.13 3.07 -17.07
C GLY A 175 5.48 4.24 -16.31
N LEU A 176 4.16 4.41 -16.46
CA LEU A 176 3.41 5.42 -15.70
C LEU A 176 3.47 5.19 -14.19
N LEU A 177 3.45 3.93 -13.74
CA LEU A 177 3.56 3.56 -12.33
C LEU A 177 4.91 3.97 -11.75
N VAL A 178 6.00 3.69 -12.45
CA VAL A 178 7.35 4.10 -12.03
C VAL A 178 7.46 5.63 -12.00
N GLY A 179 6.96 6.32 -13.03
CA GLY A 179 6.93 7.79 -13.07
C GLY A 179 6.09 8.41 -11.94
N GLU A 180 4.89 7.87 -11.69
CA GLU A 180 4.03 8.28 -10.57
C GLU A 180 4.74 8.06 -9.22
N SER A 181 5.45 6.94 -9.07
CA SER A 181 6.20 6.62 -7.84
C SER A 181 7.39 7.57 -7.62
N ALA A 182 8.06 8.00 -8.70
CA ALA A 182 9.10 9.03 -8.61
C ALA A 182 8.53 10.38 -8.11
N LEU A 183 7.35 10.77 -8.61
CA LEU A 183 6.67 11.99 -8.13
C LEU A 183 6.27 11.87 -6.66
N TYR A 184 5.76 10.71 -6.22
CA TYR A 184 5.50 10.47 -4.81
C TYR A 184 6.77 10.51 -3.97
N ALA A 185 7.89 9.97 -4.45
CA ALA A 185 9.15 9.97 -3.73
C ALA A 185 9.60 11.41 -3.44
N LEU A 186 9.56 12.28 -4.46
CA LEU A 186 9.86 13.71 -4.32
C LEU A 186 8.88 14.41 -3.38
N ALA A 187 7.58 14.20 -3.56
CA ALA A 187 6.55 14.86 -2.76
C ALA A 187 6.60 14.44 -1.28
N VAL A 188 6.76 13.15 -0.99
CA VAL A 188 6.89 12.63 0.37
C VAL A 188 8.18 13.10 1.00
N ALA A 189 9.32 13.06 0.29
CA ALA A 189 10.58 13.57 0.79
C ALA A 189 10.50 15.06 1.16
N ALA A 190 9.99 15.90 0.24
CA ALA A 190 9.83 17.33 0.48
C ALA A 190 8.90 17.61 1.65
N PHE A 191 7.75 16.93 1.73
CA PHE A 191 6.79 17.10 2.80
C PHE A 191 7.36 16.68 4.16
N VAL A 192 7.91 15.47 4.27
CA VAL A 192 8.43 14.94 5.54
C VAL A 192 9.64 15.75 6.01
N SER A 193 10.56 16.10 5.11
CA SER A 193 11.71 16.95 5.45
C SER A 193 11.28 18.33 5.95
N SER A 194 10.25 18.93 5.33
CA SER A 194 9.73 20.23 5.78
C SER A 194 9.11 20.14 7.17
N VAL A 195 8.34 19.09 7.46
CA VAL A 195 7.75 18.87 8.78
C VAL A 195 8.84 18.68 9.83
N VAL A 196 9.85 17.84 9.55
CA VAL A 196 10.98 17.62 10.46
C VAL A 196 11.77 18.92 10.68
N ALA A 197 12.03 19.71 9.64
CA ALA A 197 12.73 20.99 9.75
C ALA A 197 12.00 21.97 10.68
N VAL A 198 10.67 22.04 10.61
CA VAL A 198 9.86 22.89 11.50
C VAL A 198 9.87 22.36 12.94
N LEU A 199 9.70 21.05 13.14
CA LEU A 199 9.66 20.44 14.47
C LEU A 199 10.98 20.56 15.23
N PHE A 200 12.10 20.60 14.51
CA PHE A 200 13.44 20.69 15.08
C PHE A 200 14.14 22.02 14.71
N ALA A 201 13.36 23.07 14.42
CA ALA A 201 13.89 24.40 14.16
C ALA A 201 14.74 24.88 15.35
N GLY A 202 15.99 25.30 15.09
CA GLY A 202 16.95 25.68 16.14
C GLY A 202 17.84 24.54 16.65
N ALA A 203 17.59 23.28 16.24
CA ALA A 203 18.60 22.24 16.37
C ALA A 203 19.73 22.49 15.35
N VAL A 204 20.97 22.14 15.71
CA VAL A 204 22.08 22.12 14.75
C VAL A 204 21.66 21.25 13.56
N PRO A 205 21.86 21.69 12.30
CA PRO A 205 21.54 20.89 11.13
C PRO A 205 22.29 19.55 11.22
N VAL A 206 21.60 18.51 11.66
CA VAL A 206 22.10 17.15 11.56
C VAL A 206 21.85 16.78 10.11
N ALA A 207 22.90 16.89 9.29
CA ALA A 207 22.90 16.19 8.01
C ALA A 207 22.43 14.75 8.30
N MET A 208 21.44 14.26 7.56
CA MET A 208 21.03 12.86 7.66
C MET A 208 22.25 12.02 7.25
N GLN A 209 23.11 11.73 8.23
CA GLN A 209 24.29 10.91 8.05
C GLN A 209 23.76 9.50 7.90
N ALA A 210 23.53 9.11 6.66
CA ALA A 210 23.48 7.70 6.31
C ALA A 210 24.78 7.10 6.85
N ALA A 211 24.66 6.04 7.66
CA ALA A 211 25.85 5.31 8.09
C ALA A 211 26.71 5.00 6.85
N THR A 212 28.04 5.14 6.95
CA THR A 212 28.94 4.75 5.85
C THR A 212 28.75 3.26 5.56
N ARG A 213 27.94 2.96 4.53
CA ARG A 213 27.60 1.58 4.19
C ARG A 213 28.75 0.96 3.41
N PRO A 214 29.22 -0.24 3.78
CA PRO A 214 30.33 -0.88 3.10
C PRO A 214 29.91 -1.37 1.71
N GLY A 215 30.79 -1.23 0.72
CA GLY A 215 30.61 -1.80 -0.63
C GLY A 215 30.40 -0.77 -1.75
N GLY A 216 30.57 0.52 -1.46
CA GLY A 216 30.55 1.59 -2.46
C GLY A 216 29.16 1.86 -3.05
N MET A 217 29.13 2.65 -4.12
CA MET A 217 27.89 3.10 -4.77
C MET A 217 27.01 1.92 -5.22
N LEU A 218 27.60 0.86 -5.77
CA LEU A 218 26.85 -0.30 -6.25
C LEU A 218 26.11 -1.02 -5.11
N ALA A 219 26.76 -1.18 -3.95
CA ALA A 219 26.12 -1.76 -2.77
C ALA A 219 24.99 -0.88 -2.25
N GLN A 220 25.19 0.44 -2.24
CA GLN A 220 24.15 1.37 -1.79
C GLN A 220 22.94 1.35 -2.73
N LEU A 221 23.15 1.37 -4.05
CA LEU A 221 22.06 1.23 -5.03
C LEU A 221 21.32 -0.11 -4.88
N ALA A 222 22.05 -1.21 -4.68
CA ALA A 222 21.44 -2.51 -4.41
C ALA A 222 20.55 -2.41 -3.16
N LEU A 223 21.11 -1.96 -2.03
CA LEU A 223 20.36 -1.85 -0.78
C LEU A 223 19.13 -0.94 -0.90
N SER A 224 19.22 0.19 -1.62
CA SER A 224 18.09 1.09 -1.89
C SER A 224 16.96 0.38 -2.65
N ILE A 225 17.30 -0.35 -3.72
CA ILE A 225 16.32 -1.11 -4.52
C ILE A 225 15.69 -2.23 -3.68
N GLY A 226 16.53 -2.94 -2.91
CA GLY A 226 16.08 -4.03 -2.05
C GLY A 226 15.19 -3.56 -0.90
N ALA A 227 15.51 -2.42 -0.28
CA ALA A 227 14.71 -1.82 0.79
C ALA A 227 13.28 -1.56 0.31
N GLY A 228 13.14 -0.96 -0.88
CA GLY A 228 11.84 -0.71 -1.47
C GLY A 228 10.98 -1.96 -1.67
N VAL A 229 11.54 -3.15 -1.94
CA VAL A 229 10.71 -4.37 -2.04
C VAL A 229 10.56 -5.06 -0.70
N TYR A 230 11.67 -5.40 -0.05
CA TYR A 230 11.68 -6.27 1.12
C TYR A 230 11.13 -5.57 2.36
N GLU A 231 11.42 -4.29 2.56
CA GLU A 231 10.88 -3.55 3.70
C GLU A 231 9.40 -3.22 3.48
N GLU A 232 8.97 -2.87 2.27
CA GLU A 232 7.53 -2.72 2.02
C GLU A 232 6.77 -4.04 2.23
N LEU A 233 7.32 -5.16 1.75
CA LEU A 233 6.69 -6.47 1.93
C LEU A 233 6.57 -6.80 3.42
N LEU A 234 7.65 -6.68 4.16
CA LEU A 234 7.67 -6.98 5.59
C LEU A 234 6.79 -6.03 6.39
N PHE A 235 7.02 -4.72 6.29
CA PHE A 235 6.37 -3.75 7.16
C PHE A 235 4.91 -3.52 6.79
N ARG A 236 4.55 -3.51 5.50
CA ARG A 236 3.20 -3.08 5.07
C ARG A 236 2.30 -4.29 4.89
N VAL A 237 2.77 -5.32 4.18
CA VAL A 237 1.96 -6.50 3.89
C VAL A 237 1.91 -7.43 5.11
N VAL A 238 3.06 -7.82 5.66
CA VAL A 238 3.12 -8.78 6.77
C VAL A 238 2.76 -8.11 8.09
N LEU A 239 3.53 -7.10 8.53
CA LEU A 239 3.35 -6.48 9.85
C LEU A 239 2.06 -5.67 9.94
N VAL A 240 1.92 -4.59 9.15
CA VAL A 240 0.72 -3.72 9.23
C VAL A 240 -0.54 -4.48 8.81
N GLY A 241 -0.47 -5.32 7.77
CA GLY A 241 -1.58 -6.18 7.36
C GLY A 241 -1.99 -7.16 8.47
N GLY A 242 -1.02 -7.84 9.09
CA GLY A 242 -1.24 -8.77 10.20
C GLY A 242 -1.80 -8.08 11.45
N LEU A 243 -1.20 -6.95 11.85
CA LEU A 243 -1.68 -6.12 12.96
C LEU A 243 -3.11 -5.63 12.71
N ALA A 244 -3.41 -5.08 11.52
CA ALA A 244 -4.74 -4.61 11.20
C ALA A 244 -5.76 -5.75 11.20
N TRP A 245 -5.39 -6.94 10.71
CA TRP A 245 -6.24 -8.13 10.73
C TRP A 245 -6.51 -8.59 12.17
N GLY A 246 -5.51 -8.64 13.04
CA GLY A 246 -5.68 -8.97 14.46
C GLY A 246 -6.51 -7.93 15.21
N LEU A 247 -6.17 -6.65 15.06
CA LEU A 247 -6.83 -5.53 15.72
C LEU A 247 -8.32 -5.42 15.35
N ARG A 248 -8.72 -5.76 14.12
CA ARG A 248 -10.14 -5.80 13.71
C ARG A 248 -10.98 -6.82 14.48
N ARG A 249 -10.36 -7.81 15.14
CA ARG A 249 -11.06 -8.82 15.96
C ARG A 249 -11.29 -8.37 17.39
N VAL A 250 -10.45 -7.48 17.90
CA VAL A 250 -10.47 -7.07 19.32
C VAL A 250 -11.01 -5.65 19.52
N LEU A 251 -10.79 -4.74 18.56
CA LEU A 251 -11.26 -3.36 18.67
C LEU A 251 -12.77 -3.27 18.44
N ALA A 252 -13.48 -2.64 19.37
CA ALA A 252 -14.90 -2.31 19.21
C ALA A 252 -15.16 -1.47 17.94
N ARG A 253 -14.27 -0.51 17.66
CA ARG A 253 -14.36 0.38 16.49
C ARG A 253 -13.37 -0.04 15.40
N LYS A 254 -13.75 -1.03 14.59
CA LYS A 254 -12.92 -1.64 13.53
C LYS A 254 -12.27 -0.66 12.54
N ARG A 255 -12.88 0.51 12.32
CA ARG A 255 -12.33 1.58 11.45
C ARG A 255 -10.95 2.07 11.90
N TYR A 256 -10.63 1.99 13.19
CA TYR A 256 -9.33 2.44 13.71
C TYR A 256 -8.25 1.36 13.67
N ALA A 257 -8.59 0.11 13.36
CA ALA A 257 -7.63 -0.99 13.38
C ALA A 257 -6.45 -0.76 12.43
N TYR A 258 -6.72 -0.25 11.22
CA TYR A 258 -5.64 0.07 10.28
C TYR A 258 -4.82 1.28 10.73
N VAL A 259 -5.46 2.34 11.25
CA VAL A 259 -4.75 3.54 11.74
C VAL A 259 -3.78 3.15 12.84
N LEU A 260 -4.24 2.38 13.83
CA LEU A 260 -3.38 1.91 14.92
C LEU A 260 -2.26 0.99 14.40
N ALA A 261 -2.58 0.05 13.50
CA ALA A 261 -1.57 -0.80 12.89
C ALA A 261 -0.51 0.00 12.11
N ALA A 262 -0.93 1.02 11.35
CA ALA A 262 -0.03 1.87 10.57
C ALA A 262 0.89 2.71 11.46
N VAL A 263 0.37 3.25 12.57
CA VAL A 263 1.18 3.98 13.55
C VAL A 263 2.19 3.06 14.23
N LEU A 264 1.76 1.90 14.73
CA LEU A 264 2.64 0.92 15.36
C LEU A 264 3.69 0.37 14.38
N GLY A 265 3.29 0.07 13.15
CA GLY A 265 4.17 -0.38 12.09
C GLY A 265 5.20 0.68 11.71
N ALA A 266 4.82 1.95 11.62
CA ALA A 266 5.73 3.05 11.34
C ALA A 266 6.71 3.32 12.50
N LEU A 267 6.26 3.17 13.75
CA LEU A 267 7.13 3.24 14.93
C LEU A 267 8.18 2.13 14.91
N LEU A 268 7.76 0.89 14.64
CA LEU A 268 8.70 -0.23 14.54
C LEU A 268 9.64 -0.06 13.35
N PHE A 269 9.14 0.36 12.19
CA PHE A 269 9.95 0.70 11.02
C PHE A 269 11.04 1.71 11.37
N SER A 270 10.70 2.79 12.08
CA SER A 270 11.71 3.76 12.55
C SER A 270 12.70 3.11 13.52
N ALA A 271 12.22 2.42 14.55
CA ALA A 271 13.07 1.83 15.59
C ALA A 271 14.11 0.84 15.03
N VAL A 272 13.75 0.03 14.03
CA VAL A 272 14.66 -1.01 13.53
C VAL A 272 15.86 -0.46 12.75
N HIS A 273 15.78 0.77 12.24
CA HIS A 273 16.88 1.41 11.52
C HIS A 273 18.07 1.74 12.42
N TYR A 274 17.88 1.69 13.74
CA TYR A 274 18.93 1.92 14.73
C TYR A 274 19.53 0.61 15.27
N THR A 275 19.18 -0.52 14.65
CA THR A 275 19.60 -1.85 15.08
C THR A 275 20.56 -2.50 14.09
N GLY A 276 21.35 -3.47 14.56
CA GLY A 276 22.32 -4.19 13.74
C GLY A 276 23.64 -3.43 13.53
N LEU A 277 24.59 -4.10 12.87
CA LEU A 277 25.96 -3.61 12.70
C LEU A 277 26.05 -2.30 11.90
N TYR A 278 25.09 -2.06 11.01
CA TYR A 278 25.03 -0.88 10.13
C TYR A 278 23.83 0.01 10.42
N GLY A 279 23.30 -0.05 11.66
CA GLY A 279 22.24 0.83 12.10
C GLY A 279 22.68 2.30 12.11
N ASP A 280 21.75 3.21 11.83
CA ASP A 280 22.01 4.64 11.83
C ASP A 280 22.21 5.18 13.26
N ALA A 281 22.74 6.40 13.37
CA ALA A 281 22.81 7.10 14.65
C ALA A 281 21.41 7.55 15.10
N LEU A 282 21.00 7.18 16.31
CA LEU A 282 19.71 7.58 16.87
C LEU A 282 19.73 9.06 17.25
N THR A 283 19.04 9.88 16.44
CA THR A 283 18.78 11.28 16.72
C THR A 283 17.29 11.58 16.58
N GLY A 284 16.79 12.60 17.28
CA GLY A 284 15.39 13.03 17.20
C GLY A 284 14.92 13.26 15.75
N PRO A 285 15.62 14.11 14.95
CA PRO A 285 15.25 14.35 13.56
C PRO A 285 15.24 13.08 12.71
N SER A 286 16.25 12.21 12.86
CA SER A 286 16.38 10.95 12.12
C SER A 286 15.20 10.00 12.42
N PHE A 287 14.81 9.89 13.69
CA PHE A 287 13.74 8.99 14.13
C PHE A 287 12.37 9.49 13.67
N VAL A 288 12.12 10.80 13.82
CA VAL A 288 10.85 11.40 13.38
C VAL A 288 10.74 11.37 11.86
N PHE A 289 11.83 11.60 11.13
CA PHE A 289 11.85 11.45 9.67
C PHE A 289 11.41 10.05 9.25
N ARG A 290 12.07 8.99 9.76
CA ARG A 290 11.74 7.60 9.41
C ARG A 290 10.32 7.20 9.84
N PHE A 291 9.88 7.66 11.00
CA PHE A 291 8.51 7.44 11.47
C PHE A 291 7.48 8.06 10.51
N LEU A 292 7.63 9.34 10.16
CA LEU A 292 6.71 10.05 9.27
C LEU A 292 6.78 9.51 7.84
N PHE A 293 7.98 9.18 7.35
CA PHE A 293 8.17 8.56 6.05
C PHE A 293 7.50 7.17 5.98
N GLY A 294 7.69 6.35 7.01
CA GLY A 294 7.01 5.06 7.16
C GLY A 294 5.48 5.21 7.19
N LEU A 295 4.96 6.23 7.87
CA LEU A 295 3.52 6.52 7.89
C LEU A 295 2.99 7.00 6.53
N ALA A 296 3.74 7.84 5.82
CA ALA A 296 3.40 8.28 4.47
C ALA A 296 3.33 7.09 3.51
N LEU A 297 4.29 6.17 3.59
CA LEU A 297 4.30 4.93 2.80
C LEU A 297 3.15 3.99 3.17
N ASN A 298 2.72 3.92 4.44
CA ASN A 298 1.47 3.21 4.80
C ASN A 298 0.24 3.84 4.12
N GLY A 299 0.15 5.17 4.12
CA GLY A 299 -0.90 5.89 3.40
C GLY A 299 -0.89 5.59 1.91
N LEU A 300 0.29 5.62 1.30
CA LEU A 300 0.48 5.32 -0.12
C LEU A 300 0.15 3.87 -0.46
N PHE A 301 0.55 2.92 0.38
CA PHE A 301 0.17 1.51 0.25
C PHE A 301 -1.34 1.32 0.25
N LEU A 302 -2.08 2.00 1.15
CA LEU A 302 -3.53 1.94 1.19
C LEU A 302 -4.18 2.60 -0.03
N ALA A 303 -3.61 3.71 -0.50
CA ALA A 303 -4.16 4.51 -1.60
C ALA A 303 -3.84 3.94 -2.99
N ARG A 304 -2.66 3.36 -3.19
CA ARG A 304 -2.12 2.97 -4.51
C ARG A 304 -1.66 1.52 -4.61
N GLY A 305 -1.54 0.81 -3.49
CA GLY A 305 -1.13 -0.58 -3.46
C GLY A 305 0.38 -0.76 -3.35
N PHE A 306 0.79 -2.04 -3.31
CA PHE A 306 2.15 -2.47 -3.01
C PHE A 306 3.21 -1.91 -3.98
N ALA A 307 2.99 -2.04 -5.29
CA ALA A 307 3.99 -1.64 -6.27
C ALA A 307 4.36 -0.16 -6.18
N VAL A 308 3.38 0.72 -6.03
CA VAL A 308 3.63 2.16 -5.93
C VAL A 308 4.39 2.50 -4.64
N ALA A 309 4.05 1.87 -3.50
CA ALA A 309 4.80 2.05 -2.27
C ALA A 309 6.26 1.57 -2.40
N ALA A 310 6.47 0.38 -3.00
CA ALA A 310 7.78 -0.21 -3.20
C ALA A 310 8.69 0.61 -4.13
N TRP A 311 8.17 1.03 -5.27
CA TRP A 311 8.90 1.92 -6.18
C TRP A 311 9.15 3.29 -5.56
N THR A 312 8.21 3.85 -4.82
CA THR A 312 8.39 5.16 -4.17
C THR A 312 9.54 5.10 -3.16
N HIS A 313 9.58 4.06 -2.33
CA HIS A 313 10.65 3.86 -1.36
C HIS A 313 12.00 3.61 -2.04
N ALA A 314 12.07 2.67 -3.00
CA ALA A 314 13.30 2.39 -3.73
C ALA A 314 13.85 3.64 -4.44
N LEU A 315 12.98 4.40 -5.11
CA LEU A 315 13.38 5.59 -5.83
C LEU A 315 13.82 6.71 -4.89
N TYR A 316 13.14 6.90 -3.75
CA TYR A 316 13.59 7.84 -2.72
C TYR A 316 15.02 7.52 -2.27
N ASP A 317 15.28 6.27 -1.89
CA ASP A 317 16.60 5.85 -1.43
C ASP A 317 17.67 5.99 -2.51
N VAL A 318 17.36 5.65 -3.77
CA VAL A 318 18.28 5.84 -4.91
C VAL A 318 18.58 7.33 -5.11
N MET A 319 17.57 8.20 -5.03
CA MET A 319 17.77 9.65 -5.18
C MET A 319 18.65 10.23 -4.06
N VAL A 320 18.51 9.73 -2.82
CA VAL A 320 19.38 10.12 -1.70
C VAL A 320 20.82 9.66 -1.93
N VAL A 321 21.01 8.38 -2.26
CA VAL A 321 22.35 7.79 -2.45
C VAL A 321 23.10 8.40 -3.64
N THR A 322 22.38 8.82 -4.69
CA THR A 322 22.98 9.46 -5.87
C THR A 322 23.17 10.97 -5.72
N GLY A 323 22.74 11.57 -4.61
CA GLY A 323 22.83 13.01 -4.36
C GLY A 323 21.80 13.85 -5.12
N LEU A 324 20.76 13.25 -5.70
CA LEU A 324 19.65 14.00 -6.31
C LEU A 324 18.77 14.66 -5.23
N LEU A 325 18.63 13.99 -4.08
CA LEU A 325 17.98 14.51 -2.88
C LEU A 325 19.04 14.61 -1.77
N GLY A 326 19.80 15.71 -1.75
CA GLY A 326 20.90 15.94 -0.80
C GLY A 326 21.55 17.29 -1.01
#